data_AF-A0A1G3AE67-F1
#
_entry.id   AF-A0A1G3AE67-F1
#
_cell.length_a   1.000
_cell.length_b   1.000
_cell.length_c   1.000
_cell.angle_alpha   90.00
_cell.angle_beta   90.00
_cell.angle_gamma   90.00
#
_symmetry.space_group_name_H-M   'P 1'
#
loop_
_entity.id
_entity.type
_entity.pdbx_description
1 polymer ?
#
loop_
_entity_poly.entity_id
_entity_poly.type
_entity_poly.pdbx_seq_one_letter_code
_entity_poly.pdbx_strand_id
1 'polypeptide(L)' 'MDGITATLGPVAEPYLHAFPEPRTFFPKLYEGNCLVEAYYRTKPFNSWQMLLIGDPLYRPFKKFPQKKDQHSLMN' A
#
# COMPACT_ATOMS: atom_id res chain seq x y z
N MET A 1 -3.19 -6.12 21.90
CA MET A 1 -2.59 -7.17 21.05
C MET A 1 -2.05 -6.49 19.82
N ASP A 2 -0.74 -6.62 19.56
CA ASP A 2 -0.08 -6.02 18.41
C ASP A 2 -0.20 -6.97 17.22
N GLY A 3 -1.12 -6.66 16.30
CA GLY A 3 -1.34 -7.42 15.06
C GLY A 3 -0.61 -6.80 13.87
N ILE A 4 -0.37 -7.60 12.84
CA ILE A 4 0.21 -7.14 11.57
C ILE A 4 -0.91 -7.06 10.53
N THR A 5 -1.14 -5.88 9.95
CA THR A 5 -2.19 -5.65 8.93
C THR A 5 -1.77 -6.14 7.54
N ALA A 6 -0.49 -6.04 7.22
CA ALA A 6 0.07 -6.49 5.96
C ALA A 6 1.55 -6.82 6.11
N THR A 7 2.02 -7.82 5.37
CA THR A 7 3.44 -8.14 5.22
C THR A 7 3.73 -8.54 3.79
N LEU A 8 4.96 -8.34 3.33
CA LEU A 8 5.42 -8.84 2.05
C LEU A 8 6.82 -9.37 2.22
N GLY A 9 7.14 -10.39 1.44
CA GLY A 9 8.44 -11.01 1.52
C GLY A 9 8.53 -12.21 0.60
N PRO A 10 9.72 -12.80 0.54
CA PRO A 10 9.94 -13.85 -0.41
C PRO A 10 9.71 -15.26 0.13
N VAL A 11 9.36 -16.19 -0.76
CA VAL A 11 9.15 -17.61 -0.44
C VAL A 11 10.47 -18.36 -0.30
N ALA A 12 11.45 -18.06 -1.16
CA ALA A 12 12.86 -18.44 -0.99
C ALA A 12 13.73 -17.26 -1.47
N GLU A 13 15.04 -17.31 -1.23
CA GLU A 13 15.93 -16.16 -1.42
C GLU A 13 15.81 -15.55 -2.84
N PRO A 14 15.17 -14.38 -2.98
CA PRO A 14 15.28 -13.58 -4.18
C PRO A 14 16.49 -12.69 -4.05
N TYR A 15 17.04 -12.30 -5.18
CA TYR A 15 17.94 -11.17 -5.19
C TYR A 15 17.23 -9.92 -4.64
N LEU A 16 17.95 -9.10 -3.87
CA LEU A 16 17.42 -7.88 -3.24
C LEU A 16 16.70 -6.95 -4.22
N HIS A 17 17.14 -6.93 -5.49
CA HIS A 17 16.56 -6.12 -6.55
C HIS A 17 15.17 -6.60 -7.03
N ALA A 18 14.69 -7.76 -6.57
CA ALA A 18 13.35 -8.26 -6.89
C ALA A 18 12.27 -7.72 -5.94
N PHE A 19 12.66 -7.11 -4.82
CA PHE A 19 11.71 -6.46 -3.91
C PHE A 19 11.12 -5.20 -4.55
N PRO A 20 9.87 -4.85 -4.23
CA PRO A 20 9.35 -3.52 -4.47
C PRO A 20 10.30 -2.48 -3.89
N GLU A 21 10.73 -1.52 -4.72
CA GLU A 21 11.70 -0.53 -4.28
C GLU A 21 11.05 0.37 -3.20
N PRO A 22 11.62 0.47 -1.99
CA PRO A 22 10.96 1.15 -0.88
C PRO A 22 10.66 2.64 -1.12
N ARG A 23 11.56 3.36 -1.81
CA ARG A 23 11.40 4.77 -2.14
C ARG A 23 10.26 5.03 -3.13
N THR A 24 9.75 4.02 -3.80
CA THR A 24 8.57 4.10 -4.68
C THR A 24 7.34 3.48 -4.03
N PHE A 25 7.49 2.35 -3.31
CA PHE A 25 6.38 1.64 -2.68
C PHE A 25 5.64 2.50 -1.62
N PHE A 26 6.37 3.08 -0.66
CA PHE A 26 5.73 3.85 0.41
C PHE A 26 5.04 5.13 -0.10
N PRO A 27 5.64 5.94 -0.99
CA PRO A 27 4.92 7.05 -1.61
C PRO A 27 3.61 6.65 -2.29
N LYS A 28 3.56 5.48 -2.96
CA LYS A 28 2.29 5.01 -3.56
C LYS A 28 1.20 4.74 -2.55
N LEU A 29 1.53 4.27 -1.34
CA LEU A 29 0.56 4.17 -0.26
C LEU A 29 0.13 5.56 0.23
N TYR A 30 1.07 6.51 0.40
CA TYR A 30 0.76 7.87 0.84
C TYR A 30 -0.08 8.67 -0.16
N GLU A 31 0.02 8.37 -1.46
CA GLU A 31 -0.85 8.90 -2.52
C GLU A 31 -2.30 8.39 -2.42
N GLY A 32 -2.57 7.39 -1.56
CA GLY A 32 -3.92 6.85 -1.32
C GLY A 32 -4.27 5.60 -2.14
N ASN A 33 -3.32 5.02 -2.87
CA ASN A 33 -3.49 3.73 -3.54
C ASN A 33 -3.72 2.62 -2.51
N CYS A 34 -4.39 1.53 -2.90
CA CYS A 34 -4.47 0.36 -2.03
C CYS A 34 -3.19 -0.46 -2.06
N LEU A 35 -3.07 -1.35 -1.07
CA LEU A 35 -1.91 -2.21 -0.85
C LEU A 35 -1.49 -2.97 -2.12
N VAL A 36 -2.45 -3.56 -2.84
CA VAL A 36 -2.17 -4.33 -4.06
C VAL A 36 -1.70 -3.43 -5.21
N GLU A 37 -2.26 -2.22 -5.34
CA GLU A 37 -1.86 -1.26 -6.35
C GLU A 37 -0.43 -0.76 -6.10
N ALA A 38 -0.12 -0.39 -4.86
CA ALA A 38 1.22 0.04 -4.49
C ALA A 38 2.25 -1.07 -4.73
N TYR A 39 1.93 -2.31 -4.38
CA TYR A 39 2.78 -3.47 -4.60
C TYR A 39 3.05 -3.73 -6.09
N TYR A 40 2.01 -3.94 -6.91
CA TYR A 40 2.20 -4.30 -8.32
C TYR A 40 2.77 -3.16 -9.18
N ARG A 41 2.57 -1.89 -8.81
CA ARG A 41 3.18 -0.75 -9.52
C ARG A 41 4.68 -0.61 -9.27
N THR A 42 5.19 -1.17 -8.18
CA THR A 42 6.57 -1.00 -7.74
C THR A 42 7.36 -2.30 -7.74
N LYS A 43 6.69 -3.44 -7.97
CA LYS A 43 7.29 -4.76 -8.13
C LYS A 43 8.03 -4.84 -9.47
N PRO A 44 9.35 -5.08 -9.48
CA PRO A 44 10.13 -5.16 -10.73
C PRO A 44 9.78 -6.38 -11.58
N PHE A 45 9.37 -7.49 -10.95
CA PHE A 45 9.05 -8.74 -11.64
C PHE A 45 7.78 -9.39 -11.10
N ASN A 46 6.83 -9.72 -11.97
CA ASN A 46 5.60 -10.39 -11.53
C ASN A 46 5.80 -11.87 -11.19
N SER A 47 6.71 -12.56 -11.90
CA SER A 47 6.85 -14.04 -11.85
C SER A 47 7.93 -14.57 -10.88
N TRP A 48 8.43 -13.77 -9.94
CA TRP A 48 9.37 -14.25 -8.92
C TRP A 48 8.68 -14.40 -7.57
N GLN A 49 9.21 -15.32 -6.76
CA GLN A 49 8.95 -15.73 -5.36
C GLN A 49 8.67 -14.63 -4.32
N MET A 50 8.05 -13.50 -4.66
CA MET A 50 7.58 -12.46 -3.76
C MET A 50 6.09 -12.63 -3.50
N LEU A 51 5.72 -12.73 -2.22
CA LEU A 51 4.36 -12.77 -1.73
C LEU A 51 3.99 -11.49 -0.99
N LEU A 52 2.74 -11.06 -1.19
CA LEU A 52 2.08 -10.03 -0.42
C LEU A 52 0.94 -10.69 0.36
N ILE A 53 0.93 -10.51 1.68
CA ILE A 53 -0.10 -11.02 2.59
C ILE A 53 -0.77 -9.81 3.25
N GLY A 54 -2.09 -9.69 3.11
CA GLY A 54 -2.90 -8.59 3.64
C GLY A 54 -4.18 -8.41 2.81
N ASP A 55 -5.06 -7.49 3.21
CA ASP A 55 -6.22 -7.11 2.40
C ASP A 55 -5.75 -6.32 1.16
N PRO A 56 -5.98 -6.81 -0.08
CA PRO A 56 -5.59 -6.11 -1.30
C PRO A 56 -6.15 -4.68 -1.39
N LEU A 57 -7.33 -4.43 -0.82
CA LEU A 57 -8.02 -3.15 -0.84
C LEU A 57 -7.65 -2.24 0.35
N TYR A 58 -6.74 -2.68 1.22
CA TYR A 58 -6.27 -1.91 2.36
C TYR A 58 -5.66 -0.58 1.92
N ARG A 59 -6.14 0.53 2.51
CA ARG A 59 -5.75 1.91 2.17
C ARG A 59 -5.40 2.71 3.42
N PRO A 60 -4.18 2.58 3.96
CA PRO A 60 -3.81 3.17 5.26
C PRO A 60 -3.84 4.70 5.28
N PHE A 61 -3.61 5.36 4.15
CA PHE A 61 -3.44 6.82 4.08
C PHE A 61 -4.52 7.52 3.23
N LYS A 62 -5.61 6.83 2.88
CA LYS A 62 -6.71 7.46 2.15
C LYS A 62 -7.38 8.50 3.04
N LYS A 63 -7.29 9.78 2.68
CA LYS A 63 -8.03 10.85 3.35
C LYS A 63 -9.52 10.71 3.01
N PHE A 64 -10.35 10.60 4.03
CA PHE A 64 -11.79 10.74 3.84
C PHE A 64 -12.09 12.22 3.54
N PRO A 65 -12.94 12.51 2.55
CA PRO A 65 -13.42 13.87 2.37
C PRO A 65 -14.05 14.33 3.69
N GLN A 66 -13.54 15.45 4.23
CA GLN A 66 -14.14 16.05 5.41
C GLN A 66 -15.58 16.43 5.04
N LYS A 67 -16.55 15.98 5.84
CA LYS A 67 -17.93 16.39 5.67
C LYS A 67 -17.94 17.91 5.87
N LYS A 68 -18.22 18.68 4.82
CA LYS A 68 -18.35 20.14 4.96
C LYS A 68 -19.51 20.39 5.93
N ASP A 69 -19.22 21.03 7.06
CA ASP A 69 -20.25 21.39 8.03
C ASP A 69 -21.24 22.34 7.34
N GLN A 70 -22.48 21.88 7.18
CA GLN A 70 -23.54 22.64 6.50
C GLN A 70 -23.85 23.97 7.20
N HIS A 71 -23.44 24.13 8.46
CA HIS A 71 -23.60 25.36 9.23
C HIS A 71 -22.73 26.53 8.72
N SER A 72 -21.66 26.26 7.97
CA SER A 72 -20.80 27.32 7.42
C SER A 72 -21.34 27.95 6.13
N LEU A 73 -22.42 27.42 5.55
CA LEU A 73 -22.99 27.89 4.28
C LEU A 73 -24.17 28.87 4.47
N MET A 74 -24.45 29.28 5.71
CA MET A 74 -25.59 30.14 6.05
C MET A 74 -25.20 31.57 6.49
N ASN A 75 -23.94 31.96 6.31
CA ASN A 75 -23.44 33.32 6.58
C ASN A 75 -22.88 33.97 5.31
#